data_AF-A0A517XYN0-F1
#
_entry.id   AF-A0A517XYN0-F1
#
_cell.length_a   1.000
_cell.length_b   1.000
_cell.length_c   1.000
_cell.angle_alpha   90.00
_cell.angle_beta   90.00
_cell.angle_gamma   90.00
#
_symmetry.space_group_name_H-M   'P 1'
#
loop_
_entity.id
_entity.type
_entity.pdbx_description
1 polymer ?
#
loop_
_entity_poly.entity_id
_entity_poly.type
_entity_poly.pdbx_seq_one_letter_code
_entity_poly.pdbx_strand_id
1 'polypeptide(L)'
;MTVEGPVAAVNAALGALTFTPATNFVGSAIITVVSDDQGGSHGAALTDTDSFTGNVNPVNDAPSFSRGADVAVTEDSGLRTFAGWARGVSTGPADEVSQTVSFIVSNNHPALFTAGGQPAVSPDGTLTFTPAPDANPPTLADIVTVTVQVRDNGGGANTSAAQTFTIQVAVGATNSPPTATAGPRSSPGPGPPAAPTSACTTA
;
A
#
# COMPACT_ATOMS: atom_id res chain seq x y z
N MET A 1 -30.99 -34.92 -1.88
CA MET A 1 -31.97 -34.82 -2.98
C MET A 1 -32.38 -36.23 -3.33
N THR A 2 -33.67 -36.47 -3.55
CA THR A 2 -34.19 -37.76 -4.03
C THR A 2 -34.90 -37.50 -5.35
N VAL A 3 -34.64 -38.33 -6.34
CA VAL A 3 -35.33 -38.28 -7.64
C VAL A 3 -35.94 -39.63 -7.88
N GLU A 4 -37.22 -39.64 -8.21
CA GLU A 4 -37.99 -40.84 -8.51
C GLU A 4 -38.63 -40.67 -9.89
N GLY A 5 -38.64 -41.73 -10.69
CA GLY A 5 -39.27 -41.72 -12.01
C GLY A 5 -38.62 -42.68 -13.01
N PRO A 6 -39.01 -42.59 -14.29
CA PRO A 6 -38.41 -43.40 -15.35
C PRO A 6 -36.89 -43.17 -15.44
N VAL A 7 -36.15 -44.14 -15.96
CA VAL A 7 -34.69 -44.07 -16.16
C VAL A 7 -34.26 -42.77 -16.86
N ALA A 8 -35.03 -42.31 -17.85
CA ALA A 8 -34.76 -41.05 -18.54
C ALA A 8 -34.78 -39.83 -17.60
N ALA A 9 -35.69 -39.78 -16.62
CA ALA A 9 -35.79 -38.68 -15.65
C ALA A 9 -34.65 -38.73 -14.63
N VAL A 10 -34.29 -39.93 -14.16
CA VAL A 10 -33.14 -40.14 -13.27
C VAL A 10 -31.84 -39.72 -13.97
N ASN A 11 -31.62 -40.16 -15.21
CA ASN A 11 -30.44 -39.78 -16.00
C ASN A 11 -30.39 -38.27 -16.27
N ALA A 12 -31.53 -37.65 -16.56
CA ALA A 12 -31.60 -36.19 -16.73
C ALA A 12 -31.23 -35.45 -15.44
N ALA A 13 -31.70 -35.92 -14.27
CA ALA A 13 -31.36 -35.32 -12.99
C ALA A 13 -29.87 -35.49 -12.63
N LEU A 14 -29.28 -36.66 -12.88
CA LEU A 14 -27.85 -36.90 -12.69
C LEU A 14 -27.00 -36.05 -13.64
N GLY A 15 -27.41 -35.92 -14.91
CA GLY A 15 -26.74 -35.06 -15.88
C GLY A 15 -26.83 -33.56 -15.58
N ALA A 16 -27.83 -33.15 -14.78
CA ALA A 16 -28.00 -31.78 -14.33
C ALA A 16 -27.37 -31.51 -12.94
N LEU A 17 -26.67 -32.49 -12.35
CA LEU A 17 -26.08 -32.34 -11.03
C LEU A 17 -24.99 -31.27 -11.06
N THR A 18 -25.20 -30.21 -10.30
CA THR A 18 -24.21 -29.16 -10.08
C THR A 18 -23.64 -29.26 -8.67
N PHE A 19 -22.31 -29.20 -8.58
CA PHE A 19 -21.61 -29.01 -7.32
C PHE A 19 -21.16 -27.56 -7.23
N THR A 20 -21.75 -26.81 -6.32
CA THR A 20 -21.37 -25.42 -6.04
C THR A 20 -20.70 -25.37 -4.67
N PRO A 21 -19.36 -25.44 -4.61
CA PRO A 21 -18.67 -25.32 -3.34
C PRO A 21 -18.89 -23.92 -2.74
N ALA A 22 -18.74 -23.82 -1.42
CA ALA A 22 -18.68 -22.51 -0.77
C ALA A 22 -17.50 -21.70 -1.32
N THR A 23 -17.62 -20.37 -1.29
CA THR A 23 -16.50 -19.48 -1.62
C THR A 23 -15.26 -19.86 -0.80
N ASN A 24 -14.12 -19.98 -1.47
CA ASN A 24 -12.82 -20.36 -0.90
C ASN A 24 -12.78 -21.77 -0.28
N PHE A 25 -13.69 -22.65 -0.70
CA PHE A 25 -13.57 -24.06 -0.36
C PHE A 25 -12.41 -24.67 -1.15
N VAL A 26 -11.46 -25.24 -0.42
CA VAL A 26 -10.38 -26.06 -0.95
C VAL A 26 -10.42 -27.41 -0.29
N GLY A 27 -10.39 -28.47 -1.10
CA GLY A 27 -10.40 -29.84 -0.59
C GLY A 27 -11.31 -30.77 -1.36
N SER A 28 -11.59 -31.91 -0.73
CA SER A 28 -12.35 -33.00 -1.34
C SER A 28 -13.80 -33.00 -0.86
N ALA A 29 -14.73 -33.24 -1.79
CA ALA A 29 -16.12 -33.55 -1.50
C ALA A 29 -16.41 -34.98 -1.96
N ILE A 30 -17.11 -35.75 -1.13
CA ILE A 30 -17.61 -37.08 -1.48
C ILE A 30 -19.07 -36.93 -1.88
N ILE A 31 -19.40 -37.38 -3.09
CA ILE A 31 -20.77 -37.46 -3.58
C ILE A 31 -21.17 -38.93 -3.51
N THR A 32 -22.24 -39.21 -2.77
CA THR A 32 -22.82 -40.55 -2.65
C THR A 32 -24.17 -40.58 -3.36
N VAL A 33 -24.35 -41.56 -4.25
CA VAL A 33 -25.58 -41.83 -4.98
C VAL A 33 -26.12 -43.16 -4.49
N VAL A 34 -27.35 -43.16 -3.99
CA VAL A 34 -28.09 -44.37 -3.63
C VAL A 34 -29.16 -44.58 -4.68
N SER A 35 -29.12 -45.73 -5.34
CA SER A 35 -30.20 -46.19 -6.22
C SER A 35 -31.09 -47.17 -5.45
N ASP A 36 -32.39 -47.14 -5.71
CA ASP A 36 -33.41 -47.97 -5.05
C ASP A 36 -34.44 -48.38 -6.12
N ASP A 37 -34.68 -49.68 -6.28
CA ASP A 37 -35.60 -50.21 -7.29
C ASP A 37 -37.07 -50.22 -6.86
N GLN A 38 -37.37 -49.73 -5.64
CA GLN A 38 -38.70 -49.67 -5.02
C GLN A 38 -39.43 -51.02 -4.98
N GLY A 39 -38.70 -52.14 -5.12
CA GLY A 39 -39.24 -53.52 -5.11
C GLY A 39 -39.81 -54.00 -6.45
N GLY A 40 -39.94 -53.11 -7.43
CA GLY A 40 -40.45 -53.43 -8.77
C GLY A 40 -41.70 -54.32 -8.76
N SER A 41 -41.83 -55.21 -9.76
CA SER A 41 -42.92 -56.21 -9.82
C SER A 41 -42.57 -57.55 -9.16
N HIS A 42 -41.37 -57.70 -8.58
CA HIS A 42 -40.77 -59.00 -8.28
C HIS A 42 -40.20 -59.15 -6.85
N GLY A 43 -40.45 -58.25 -5.90
CA GLY A 43 -40.05 -58.49 -4.52
C GLY A 43 -39.98 -57.25 -3.62
N ALA A 44 -39.19 -57.35 -2.55
CA ALA A 44 -38.86 -56.23 -1.68
C ALA A 44 -37.82 -55.32 -2.36
N ALA A 45 -37.82 -54.04 -1.99
CA ALA A 45 -36.87 -53.06 -2.53
C ALA A 45 -35.41 -53.43 -2.24
N LEU A 46 -34.56 -53.24 -3.23
CA LEU A 46 -33.12 -53.37 -3.16
C LEU A 46 -32.45 -52.04 -3.47
N THR A 47 -31.32 -51.79 -2.80
CA THR A 47 -30.54 -50.57 -2.95
C THR A 47 -29.11 -50.86 -3.36
N ASP A 48 -28.54 -50.01 -4.20
CA ASP A 48 -27.11 -49.97 -4.50
C ASP A 48 -26.52 -48.58 -4.23
N THR A 49 -25.26 -48.52 -3.80
CA THR A 49 -24.61 -47.27 -3.38
C THR A 49 -23.29 -47.06 -4.10
N ASP A 50 -23.23 -46.00 -4.89
CA ASP A 50 -22.01 -45.52 -5.54
C ASP A 50 -21.49 -44.28 -4.85
N SER A 51 -20.18 -44.09 -4.86
CA SER A 51 -19.54 -42.87 -4.37
C SER A 51 -18.41 -42.45 -5.28
N PHE A 52 -18.27 -41.14 -5.49
CA PHE A 52 -17.12 -40.56 -6.18
C PHE A 52 -16.64 -39.31 -5.44
N THR A 53 -15.35 -39.03 -5.58
CA THR A 53 -14.71 -37.87 -4.95
C THR A 53 -14.50 -36.77 -5.99
N GLY A 54 -14.93 -35.55 -5.67
CA GLY A 54 -14.56 -34.34 -6.39
C GLY A 54 -13.51 -33.56 -5.61
N ASN A 55 -12.50 -33.05 -6.30
CA ASN A 55 -11.44 -32.23 -5.71
C ASN A 55 -11.57 -30.78 -6.18
N VAL A 56 -11.56 -29.84 -5.24
CA VAL A 56 -11.44 -28.41 -5.51
C VAL A 56 -10.02 -27.99 -5.17
N ASN A 57 -9.27 -27.62 -6.20
CA ASN A 57 -7.90 -27.15 -6.07
C ASN A 57 -7.89 -25.70 -5.57
N PRO A 58 -6.87 -25.29 -4.79
CA PRO A 58 -6.70 -23.90 -4.41
C PRO A 58 -6.47 -23.03 -5.65
N VAL A 59 -7.00 -21.81 -5.62
CA VAL A 59 -6.80 -20.78 -6.63
C VAL A 59 -6.36 -19.53 -5.90
N ASN A 60 -5.30 -18.88 -6.40
CA ASN A 60 -4.78 -17.68 -5.75
C ASN A 60 -5.79 -16.53 -5.76
N ASP A 61 -6.04 -15.96 -4.61
CA ASP A 61 -6.77 -14.72 -4.40
C ASP A 61 -5.82 -13.52 -4.32
N ALA A 62 -6.33 -12.33 -4.68
CA ALA A 62 -5.52 -11.13 -4.61
C ALA A 62 -5.29 -10.70 -3.15
N PRO A 63 -4.07 -10.26 -2.82
CA PRO A 63 -3.75 -9.83 -1.47
C PRO A 63 -4.42 -8.48 -1.20
N SER A 64 -4.58 -8.14 0.06
CA SER A 64 -5.27 -6.91 0.47
C SER A 64 -4.60 -6.22 1.65
N PHE A 65 -4.83 -4.91 1.76
CA PHE A 65 -4.41 -4.09 2.89
C PHE A 65 -5.29 -2.83 2.96
N SER A 66 -5.30 -2.18 4.12
CA SER A 66 -5.83 -0.82 4.28
C SER A 66 -4.67 0.16 4.44
N ARG A 67 -4.58 1.18 3.59
CA ARG A 67 -3.58 2.24 3.73
C ARG A 67 -3.79 3.08 4.98
N GLY A 68 -2.72 3.72 5.42
CA GLY A 68 -2.75 4.72 6.48
C GLY A 68 -3.18 6.10 5.97
N ALA A 69 -3.13 7.08 6.87
CA ALA A 69 -3.40 8.47 6.53
C ALA A 69 -2.30 9.08 5.64
N ASP A 70 -2.63 10.21 5.03
CA ASP A 70 -1.66 11.10 4.39
C ASP A 70 -0.65 11.62 5.43
N VAL A 71 0.54 11.97 4.96
CA VAL A 71 1.68 12.31 5.82
C VAL A 71 2.18 13.71 5.49
N ALA A 72 2.55 14.48 6.53
CA ALA A 72 3.23 15.76 6.38
C ALA A 72 4.54 15.75 7.16
N VAL A 73 5.63 16.20 6.53
CA VAL A 73 6.97 16.27 7.11
C VAL A 73 7.69 17.53 6.64
N THR A 74 8.80 17.86 7.28
CA THR A 74 9.75 18.87 6.77
C THR A 74 10.86 18.20 5.97
N GLU A 75 11.48 18.91 5.02
CA GLU A 75 12.59 18.39 4.22
C GLU A 75 13.81 17.98 5.08
N ASP A 76 14.03 18.66 6.21
CA ASP A 76 15.14 18.38 7.13
C ASP A 76 14.86 17.26 8.14
N SER A 77 13.75 16.53 7.98
CA SER A 77 13.26 15.60 9.00
C SER A 77 14.00 14.26 9.08
N GLY A 78 14.96 14.02 8.18
CA GLY A 78 15.74 12.79 8.09
C GLY A 78 14.88 11.57 7.75
N LEU A 79 15.33 10.38 8.14
CA LEU A 79 14.55 9.15 7.96
C LEU A 79 13.25 9.22 8.77
N ARG A 80 12.13 8.99 8.09
CA ARG A 80 10.79 8.94 8.66
C ARG A 80 10.29 7.52 8.67
N THR A 81 9.68 7.12 9.77
CA THR A 81 9.16 5.77 9.99
C THR A 81 7.76 5.87 10.59
N PHE A 82 6.80 5.22 9.94
CA PHE A 82 5.40 5.16 10.36
C PHE A 82 5.00 3.69 10.50
N ALA A 83 5.21 3.15 11.69
CA ALA A 83 4.84 1.76 12.00
C ALA A 83 3.32 1.56 11.92
N GLY A 84 2.89 0.45 11.32
CA GLY A 84 1.46 0.15 11.16
C GLY A 84 0.71 1.17 10.29
N TRP A 85 1.39 1.79 9.34
CA TRP A 85 0.77 2.65 8.33
C TRP A 85 -0.16 1.81 7.44
N ALA A 86 0.34 0.73 6.85
CA ALA A 86 -0.51 -0.28 6.22
C ALA A 86 -1.01 -1.26 7.28
N ARG A 87 -2.31 -1.55 7.27
CA ARG A 87 -3.00 -2.40 8.25
C ARG A 87 -3.79 -3.49 7.56
N GLY A 88 -4.07 -4.57 8.29
CA GLY A 88 -4.86 -5.69 7.77
C GLY A 88 -4.24 -6.29 6.52
N VAL A 89 -2.91 -6.37 6.47
CA VAL A 89 -2.18 -6.99 5.36
C VAL A 89 -2.52 -8.47 5.35
N SER A 90 -3.13 -8.93 4.26
CA SER A 90 -3.62 -10.29 4.09
C SER A 90 -3.15 -10.85 2.75
N THR A 91 -2.68 -12.09 2.74
CA THR A 91 -2.37 -12.84 1.51
C THR A 91 -3.63 -13.25 0.78
N GLY A 92 -4.73 -13.46 1.50
CA GLY A 92 -6.00 -13.91 0.97
C GLY A 92 -6.72 -14.78 2.02
N PRO A 93 -7.58 -15.72 1.59
CA PRO A 93 -8.28 -16.65 2.46
C PRO A 93 -7.34 -17.64 3.19
N ALA A 94 -7.94 -18.51 4.02
CA ALA A 94 -7.19 -19.34 4.96
C ALA A 94 -6.25 -20.37 4.29
N ASP A 95 -6.55 -20.80 3.07
CA ASP A 95 -5.71 -21.69 2.26
C ASP A 95 -4.44 -21.01 1.75
N GLU A 96 -4.31 -19.70 1.92
CA GLU A 96 -3.19 -18.89 1.42
C GLU A 96 -2.32 -18.30 2.53
N VAL A 97 -2.55 -18.70 3.79
CA VAL A 97 -1.80 -18.17 4.95
C VAL A 97 -0.30 -18.45 4.89
N SER A 98 0.13 -19.44 4.10
CA SER A 98 1.55 -19.77 3.89
C SER A 98 2.25 -18.88 2.86
N GLN A 99 1.51 -18.04 2.14
CA GLN A 99 2.07 -17.10 1.19
C GLN A 99 2.78 -15.94 1.92
N THR A 100 3.61 -15.21 1.19
CA THR A 100 4.32 -14.03 1.69
C THR A 100 4.00 -12.84 0.83
N VAL A 101 4.02 -11.64 1.43
CA VAL A 101 3.71 -10.39 0.74
C VAL A 101 4.91 -9.47 0.60
N SER A 102 4.87 -8.63 -0.43
CA SER A 102 5.79 -7.53 -0.69
C SER A 102 4.99 -6.32 -1.18
N PHE A 103 5.45 -5.11 -0.90
CA PHE A 103 4.82 -3.91 -1.44
C PHE A 103 5.53 -3.41 -2.70
N ILE A 104 4.72 -2.96 -3.65
CA ILE A 104 5.16 -2.22 -4.83
C ILE A 104 4.79 -0.77 -4.58
N VAL A 105 5.78 0.11 -4.54
CA VAL A 105 5.59 1.53 -4.25
C VAL A 105 6.19 2.35 -5.38
N SER A 106 5.44 3.33 -5.87
CA SER A 106 5.92 4.34 -6.81
C SER A 106 5.42 5.71 -6.41
N ASN A 107 6.10 6.76 -6.85
CA ASN A 107 5.70 8.14 -6.57
C ASN A 107 5.97 9.03 -7.78
N ASN A 108 5.22 10.13 -7.88
CA ASN A 108 5.29 11.04 -9.02
C ASN A 108 6.41 12.09 -8.93
N HIS A 109 7.07 12.23 -7.77
CA HIS A 109 8.09 13.27 -7.51
C HIS A 109 9.30 12.68 -6.75
N PRO A 110 10.04 11.73 -7.35
CA PRO A 110 11.09 10.99 -6.65
C PRO A 110 12.26 11.88 -6.22
N ALA A 111 12.44 13.04 -6.85
CA ALA A 111 13.49 14.00 -6.53
C ALA A 111 13.34 14.65 -5.13
N LEU A 112 12.15 14.59 -4.53
CA LEU A 112 11.90 15.10 -3.17
C LEU A 112 12.38 14.15 -2.07
N PHE A 113 12.91 12.98 -2.44
CA PHE A 113 13.48 12.01 -1.52
C PHE A 113 14.91 11.67 -1.93
N THR A 114 15.71 11.26 -0.96
CA THR A 114 17.07 10.78 -1.26
C THR A 114 17.02 9.51 -2.13
N ALA A 115 18.09 9.26 -2.90
CA ALA A 115 18.15 8.09 -3.80
C ALA A 115 17.97 6.75 -3.06
N GLY A 116 18.45 6.64 -1.82
CA GLY A 116 18.27 5.45 -0.96
C GLY A 116 17.08 5.52 0.01
N GLY A 117 16.30 6.61 -0.02
CA GLY A 117 15.23 6.88 0.92
C GLY A 117 13.89 7.15 0.24
N GLN A 118 13.64 6.55 -0.93
CA GLN A 118 12.34 6.59 -1.58
C GLN A 118 11.25 5.99 -0.66
N PRO A 119 9.98 6.43 -0.78
CA PRO A 119 8.87 5.79 -0.11
C PRO A 119 8.82 4.28 -0.32
N ALA A 120 8.83 3.54 0.77
CA ALA A 120 8.78 2.09 0.79
C ALA A 120 7.88 1.62 1.95
N VAL A 121 7.18 0.51 1.75
CA VAL A 121 6.36 -0.14 2.78
C VAL A 121 6.88 -1.57 2.98
N SER A 122 7.21 -1.94 4.21
CA SER A 122 7.62 -3.31 4.53
C SER A 122 6.41 -4.23 4.77
N PRO A 123 6.57 -5.56 4.72
CA PRO A 123 5.47 -6.52 4.92
C PRO A 123 4.75 -6.40 6.27
N ASP A 124 5.40 -5.88 7.30
CA ASP A 124 4.80 -5.57 8.62
C ASP A 124 3.91 -4.30 8.59
N GLY A 125 3.82 -3.62 7.45
CA GLY A 125 3.02 -2.43 7.23
C GLY A 125 3.71 -1.12 7.63
N THR A 126 5.02 -1.13 7.89
CA THR A 126 5.78 0.08 8.21
C THR A 126 6.11 0.87 6.94
N LEU A 127 5.70 2.14 6.88
CA LEU A 127 6.10 3.08 5.82
C LEU A 127 7.39 3.81 6.21
N THR A 128 8.37 3.85 5.31
CA THR A 128 9.63 4.59 5.47
C THR A 128 9.95 5.45 4.27
N PHE A 129 10.55 6.61 4.51
CA PHE A 129 11.14 7.47 3.49
C PHE A 129 12.08 8.50 4.12
N THR A 130 12.97 9.08 3.32
CA THR A 130 13.89 10.15 3.74
C THR A 130 13.78 11.30 2.73
N PRO A 131 13.13 12.42 3.09
CA PRO A 131 13.11 13.60 2.25
C PRO A 131 14.54 14.04 1.89
N ALA A 132 14.73 14.54 0.68
CA ALA A 132 16.00 15.13 0.27
C ALA A 132 16.12 16.54 0.87
N PRO A 133 17.26 16.90 1.49
CA PRO A 133 17.50 18.27 1.95
C PRO A 133 17.45 19.25 0.79
N ASP A 134 16.92 20.44 1.03
CA ASP A 134 16.82 21.54 0.06
C ASP A 134 16.15 21.15 -1.28
N ALA A 135 15.33 20.10 -1.28
CA ALA A 135 14.65 19.64 -2.48
C ALA A 135 13.47 20.54 -2.85
N ASN A 136 13.02 21.38 -1.92
CA ASN A 136 11.98 22.37 -2.14
C ASN A 136 12.57 23.75 -2.47
N PRO A 137 12.01 24.48 -3.47
CA PRO A 137 12.26 25.92 -3.56
C PRO A 137 11.67 26.63 -2.32
N PRO A 138 12.25 27.77 -1.87
CA PRO A 138 12.04 28.34 -0.54
C PRO A 138 10.62 28.86 -0.21
N THR A 139 9.59 28.57 -1.01
CA THR A 139 8.30 29.26 -0.93
C THR A 139 7.03 28.38 -0.91
N LEU A 140 7.08 27.06 -1.15
CA LEU A 140 5.88 26.21 -1.02
C LEU A 140 6.20 24.76 -0.61
N ALA A 141 5.24 24.14 0.08
CA ALA A 141 5.26 22.71 0.32
C ALA A 141 4.89 21.96 -0.96
N ASP A 142 5.69 20.95 -1.32
CA ASP A 142 5.39 20.07 -2.44
C ASP A 142 4.61 18.85 -1.98
N ILE A 143 3.61 18.45 -2.78
CA ILE A 143 2.75 17.30 -2.51
C ILE A 143 3.13 16.17 -3.47
N VAL A 144 3.60 15.07 -2.89
CA VAL A 144 3.90 13.84 -3.61
C VAL A 144 2.70 12.92 -3.55
N THR A 145 2.22 12.45 -4.70
CA THR A 145 1.28 11.34 -4.78
C THR A 145 2.05 10.04 -4.86
N VAL A 146 1.85 9.18 -3.86
CA VAL A 146 2.46 7.85 -3.78
C VAL A 146 1.41 6.80 -4.09
N THR A 147 1.73 5.87 -4.98
CA THR A 147 0.90 4.71 -5.32
C THR A 147 1.48 3.47 -4.66
N VAL A 148 0.64 2.71 -3.96
CA VAL A 148 1.01 1.49 -3.23
C VAL A 148 0.11 0.34 -3.64
N GLN A 149 0.73 -0.80 -3.93
CA GLN A 149 0.08 -2.11 -4.09
C GLN A 149 0.79 -3.13 -3.20
N VAL A 150 0.05 -4.13 -2.74
CA VAL A 150 0.64 -5.33 -2.12
C VAL A 150 0.61 -6.47 -3.13
N ARG A 151 1.67 -7.28 -3.14
CA ARG A 151 1.84 -8.44 -4.02
C ARG A 151 2.23 -9.65 -3.18
N ASP A 152 1.55 -10.77 -3.36
CA ASP A 152 1.92 -12.05 -2.75
C ASP A 152 2.87 -12.85 -3.66
N ASN A 153 3.34 -14.00 -3.18
CA ASN A 153 4.20 -14.92 -3.91
C ASN A 153 3.45 -16.08 -4.58
N GLY A 154 2.12 -16.04 -4.60
CA GLY A 154 1.27 -16.96 -5.32
C GLY A 154 1.23 -16.72 -6.83
N GLY A 155 0.62 -17.66 -7.55
CA GLY A 155 0.45 -17.60 -9.00
C GLY A 155 -0.87 -16.94 -9.40
N GLY A 156 -0.97 -16.32 -10.58
CA GLY A 156 -2.24 -15.73 -11.03
C GLY A 156 -2.50 -14.35 -10.44
N ALA A 157 -3.64 -14.17 -9.77
CA ALA A 157 -4.08 -12.88 -9.23
C ALA A 157 -3.31 -12.52 -7.96
N ASN A 158 -2.05 -12.11 -8.09
CA ASN A 158 -1.13 -11.93 -6.96
C ASN A 158 -0.88 -10.46 -6.59
N THR A 159 -1.71 -9.52 -7.05
CA THR A 159 -1.49 -8.08 -6.79
C THR A 159 -2.81 -7.39 -6.47
N SER A 160 -2.80 -6.57 -5.41
CA SER A 160 -3.96 -5.80 -4.99
C SER A 160 -4.33 -4.70 -5.98
N ALA A 161 -5.54 -4.14 -5.83
CA ALA A 161 -5.85 -2.83 -6.38
C ALA A 161 -4.86 -1.77 -5.85
N ALA A 162 -4.56 -0.77 -6.69
CA ALA A 162 -3.69 0.34 -6.32
C ALA A 162 -4.40 1.29 -5.34
N GLN A 163 -3.68 1.69 -4.29
CA GLN A 163 -4.12 2.73 -3.36
C GLN A 163 -3.16 3.90 -3.42
N THR A 164 -3.68 5.13 -3.38
CA THR A 164 -2.86 6.34 -3.39
C THR A 164 -2.97 7.09 -2.07
N PHE A 165 -1.88 7.73 -1.66
CA PHE A 165 -1.86 8.69 -0.55
C PHE A 165 -0.88 9.81 -0.88
N THR A 166 -0.93 10.88 -0.09
CA THR A 166 -0.02 12.02 -0.27
C THR A 166 1.01 12.13 0.83
N ILE A 167 2.23 12.52 0.43
CA ILE A 167 3.26 13.01 1.33
C ILE A 167 3.45 14.49 1.02
N GLN A 168 3.12 15.36 1.98
CA GLN A 168 3.45 16.77 1.92
C GLN A 168 4.84 16.99 2.53
N VAL A 169 5.77 17.52 1.74
CA VAL A 169 7.11 17.91 2.19
C VAL A 169 7.15 19.42 2.28
N ALA A 170 7.26 19.96 3.50
CA ALA A 170 7.33 21.39 3.75
C ALA A 170 8.78 21.86 3.96
N VAL A 171 9.04 23.12 3.60
CA VAL A 171 10.30 23.80 3.95
C VAL A 171 10.38 23.97 5.47
N GLY A 172 11.53 23.63 6.06
CA GLY A 172 11.78 23.89 7.48
C GLY A 172 11.81 25.39 7.76
N ALA A 173 11.35 25.83 8.94
CA ALA A 173 11.55 27.21 9.35
C ALA A 173 13.07 27.43 9.54
N THR A 174 13.73 28.06 8.57
CA THR A 174 15.14 28.43 8.71
C THR A 174 15.25 29.44 9.83
N ASN A 175 15.88 29.06 10.95
CA ASN A 175 16.36 30.04 11.91
C ASN A 175 17.51 30.83 11.23
N SER A 176 17.15 31.90 10.54
CA SER A 176 18.12 32.78 9.90
C SER A 176 18.96 33.48 10.97
N PRO A 177 20.30 33.37 10.96
CA PRO A 177 21.13 34.17 11.86
C PRO A 177 20.91 35.66 11.58
N PRO A 178 21.00 36.55 12.58
CA PRO A 178 20.83 37.98 12.35
C PRO A 178 21.89 38.48 11.35
N THR A 179 21.44 38.89 10.16
CA THR A 179 22.31 39.55 9.18
C THR A 179 22.57 40.97 9.66
N ALA A 180 23.78 41.23 10.16
CA ALA A 180 24.23 42.59 10.40
C ALA A 180 24.48 43.27 9.04
N THR A 181 23.50 44.04 8.56
CA THR A 181 23.72 44.95 7.45
C THR A 181 24.67 46.05 7.94
N ALA A 182 25.95 45.96 7.58
CA ALA A 182 26.84 47.09 7.70
C ALA A 182 26.32 48.19 6.76
N GLY A 183 25.66 49.21 7.34
CA GLY A 183 25.30 50.42 6.61
C GLY A 183 26.56 51.03 5.97
N PRO A 184 26.43 51.75 4.85
CA PRO A 184 27.59 52.34 4.20
C PRO A 184 28.30 53.26 5.20
N ARG A 185 29.59 53.00 5.45
CA ARG A 185 30.45 54.00 6.09
C ARG A 185 30.41 55.22 5.17
N SER A 186 29.70 56.27 5.59
CA SER A 186 29.90 57.60 5.02
C SER A 186 31.36 57.96 5.24
N SER A 187 32.13 58.00 4.15
CA SER A 187 33.47 58.59 4.15
C SER A 187 33.39 60.02 4.70
N PRO A 188 34.22 60.44 5.66
CA PRO A 188 34.27 61.84 6.06
C PRO A 188 34.69 62.67 4.84
N GLY A 189 33.82 63.59 4.42
CA GLY A 189 34.17 64.58 3.40
C GLY A 189 35.32 65.48 3.87
N PRO A 190 36.06 66.13 2.94
CA PRO A 190 37.18 66.99 3.30
C PRO A 190 36.70 68.20 4.11
N GLY A 191 37.31 68.43 5.28
CA GLY A 191 37.06 69.59 6.14
C GLY A 191 37.59 70.91 5.54
N PRO A 192 37.09 72.07 6.03
CA PRO A 192 37.25 73.39 5.41
C PRO A 192 38.67 74.00 5.57
N PRO A 193 39.02 75.04 4.79
CA PRO A 193 40.35 75.65 4.81
C PRO A 193 40.68 76.36 6.13
N ALA A 194 41.97 76.41 6.47
CA ALA A 194 42.51 76.98 7.70
C ALA A 194 42.23 78.49 7.85
N ALA A 195 41.86 78.90 9.07
CA ALA A 195 41.70 80.30 9.45
C ALA A 195 43.07 80.99 9.69
N PRO A 196 43.20 82.32 9.47
CA PRO A 196 44.45 83.04 9.67
C PRO A 196 44.80 83.21 11.16
N THR A 197 46.09 83.08 11.48
CA THR A 197 46.66 83.31 12.80
C THR A 197 46.84 84.81 13.06
N SER A 198 46.18 85.35 14.10
CA SER A 198 46.49 86.67 14.64
C SER A 198 47.57 86.54 15.72
N ALA A 199 48.69 87.23 15.51
CA ALA A 199 49.78 87.34 16.47
C ALA A 199 49.36 88.20 17.68
N CYS A 200 49.60 87.69 18.89
CA CYS A 200 49.60 88.49 20.11
C CYS A 200 51.06 88.58 20.59
N THR A 201 51.60 89.78 20.53
CA THR A 201 52.93 90.18 21.00
C THR A 201 52.87 90.46 22.50
N THR A 202 53.85 89.93 23.23
CA THR A 202 54.16 90.22 24.63
C THR A 202 54.63 91.66 24.83
N ALA A 203 54.24 92.24 25.96
CA ALA A 203 55.06 93.14 26.76
C ALA A 203 54.74 92.90 28.24
#